data_AF-A0A941L9J1-F1
#
_entry.id   AF-A0A941L9J1-F1
#
_cell.length_a   1.000
_cell.length_b   1.000
_cell.length_c   1.000
_cell.angle_alpha   90.00
_cell.angle_beta   90.00
_cell.angle_gamma   90.00
#
_symmetry.space_group_name_H-M   'P 1'
#
loop_
_entity.id
_entity.type
_entity.pdbx_description
1 polymer ?
#
loop_
_entity_poly.entity_id
_entity_poly.type
_entity_poly.pdbx_seq_one_letter_code
_entity_poly.pdbx_strand_id
1 'polypeptide(L)' 'MSDFLVNRCICHEHSFEEIKEYAKEKGYTDLEDLQIDNYCSNGCRICAPYVEMVLETGETAFEPGAYYKRKK' A
#
# COMPACT_ATOMS: atom_id res chain seq x y z
N MET A 1 -23.20 -7.26 0.05
CA MET A 1 -22.37 -7.28 1.26
C MET A 1 -21.53 -6.01 1.21
N SER A 2 -21.37 -5.27 2.31
CA SER A 2 -20.58 -4.04 2.25
C SER A 2 -19.13 -4.42 1.98
N ASP A 3 -18.66 -4.14 0.76
CA ASP A 3 -17.31 -4.41 0.30
C ASP A 3 -16.36 -3.40 0.97
N PHE A 4 -15.99 -3.68 2.22
CA PHE A 4 -14.99 -2.90 2.95
C PHE A 4 -13.61 -3.18 2.35
N LEU A 5 -13.25 -2.45 1.30
CA LEU A 5 -11.94 -2.52 0.67
C LEU A 5 -10.91 -1.67 1.43
N VAL A 6 -9.72 -2.21 1.57
CA VAL A 6 -8.53 -1.50 2.04
C VAL A 6 -7.90 -0.81 0.83
N ASN A 7 -7.95 0.52 0.81
CA ASN A 7 -7.47 1.33 -0.31
C ASN A 7 -6.61 2.54 0.12
N ARG A 8 -6.23 2.62 1.41
CA ARG A 8 -5.48 3.77 1.95
C ARG A 8 -4.64 3.41 3.16
N CYS A 9 -3.59 4.20 3.37
CA CYS A 9 -2.87 4.29 4.62
C CYS A 9 -3.66 5.17 5.61
N ILE A 10 -4.05 4.62 6.76
CA ILE A 10 -4.78 5.39 7.77
C ILE A 10 -3.90 6.34 8.60
N CYS A 11 -2.58 6.14 8.60
CA CYS A 11 -1.66 7.00 9.37
C CYS A 11 -1.37 8.32 8.65
N HIS A 12 -1.23 8.27 7.33
CA HIS A 12 -0.89 9.42 6.47
C HIS A 12 -2.06 9.87 5.60
N GLU A 13 -3.19 9.19 5.71
CA GLU A 13 -4.41 9.42 4.92
C GLU A 13 -4.23 9.35 3.39
N HIS A 14 -3.10 8.83 2.90
CA HIS A 14 -2.85 8.60 1.48
C HIS A 14 -3.55 7.34 0.97
N SER A 15 -4.27 7.48 -0.13
CA SER A 15 -4.78 6.36 -0.91
C SER A 15 -3.66 5.54 -1.55
N PHE A 16 -3.94 4.29 -1.88
CA PHE A 16 -2.99 3.44 -2.60
C PHE A 16 -2.75 3.92 -4.04
N GLU A 17 -3.68 4.66 -4.64
CA GLU A 17 -3.50 5.35 -5.92
C GLU A 17 -2.42 6.43 -5.80
N GLU A 18 -2.54 7.31 -4.79
CA GLU A 18 -1.53 8.35 -4.52
C GLU A 18 -0.16 7.73 -4.21
N ILE A 19 -0.11 6.66 -3.41
CA ILE A 19 1.14 5.95 -3.11
C ILE A 19 1.77 5.35 -4.37
N LYS A 20 0.95 4.77 -5.26
CA LYS A 20 1.41 4.20 -6.53
C LYS A 20 1.97 5.27 -7.46
N GLU A 21 1.28 6.39 -7.59
CA GLU A 21 1.72 7.52 -8.41
C GLU A 21 3.01 8.12 -7.84
N TYR A 22 3.07 8.33 -6.52
CA TYR A 22 4.27 8.82 -5.84
C TYR A 22 5.47 7.91 -6.03
N ALA A 23 5.28 6.59 -5.84
CA ALA A 23 6.33 5.61 -6.08
C ALA A 23 6.82 5.64 -7.53
N LYS A 24 5.90 5.76 -8.50
CA LYS A 24 6.24 5.85 -9.91
C LYS A 24 7.00 7.13 -10.27
N GLU A 25 6.59 8.28 -9.72
CA GLU A 25 7.26 9.56 -9.95
C GLU A 25 8.68 9.59 -9.39
N LYS A 26 8.90 8.95 -8.24
CA LYS A 26 10.22 8.85 -7.59
C LYS A 26 11.08 7.69 -8.10
N GLY A 27 10.48 6.73 -8.79
CA GLY A 27 11.14 5.50 -9.23
C GLY A 27 11.35 4.49 -8.09
N TYR A 28 10.51 4.53 -7.05
CA TYR A 28 10.57 3.58 -5.94
C TYR A 28 10.02 2.22 -6.36
N THR A 29 10.80 1.18 -6.11
CA THR A 29 10.43 -0.21 -6.40
C THR A 29 10.06 -0.97 -5.13
N ASP A 30 10.48 -0.48 -3.98
CA ASP A 30 10.39 -1.19 -2.72
C ASP A 30 9.72 -0.34 -1.64
N LEU A 31 9.13 -1.04 -0.68
CA LEU A 31 8.43 -0.42 0.44
C LEU A 31 9.38 0.37 1.36
N GLU A 32 10.65 -0.02 1.41
CA GLU A 32 11.66 0.60 2.24
C GLU A 32 11.95 2.04 1.81
N ASP A 33 11.96 2.32 0.50
CA ASP A 33 12.11 3.68 -0.03
C ASP A 33 10.96 4.59 0.44
N LEU A 34 9.71 4.09 0.37
CA LEU A 34 8.52 4.80 0.83
C LEU A 34 8.53 5.05 2.36
N GLN A 35 9.16 4.17 3.12
CA GLN A 35 9.34 4.34 4.56
C GLN A 35 10.42 5.38 4.89
N ILE A 36 11.56 5.32 4.19
CA ILE A 36 12.66 6.28 4.33
C ILE A 36 12.18 7.69 4.02
N ASP A 37 11.38 7.85 2.96
CA ASP A 37 10.81 9.13 2.54
C ASP A 37 9.62 9.58 3.42
N ASN A 38 9.34 8.82 4.49
CA ASN A 38 8.27 9.03 5.46
C ASN A 38 6.86 9.14 4.84
N TYR A 39 6.66 8.62 3.62
CA TYR A 39 5.43 8.78 2.85
C TYR A 39 4.33 7.79 3.27
N CYS A 40 4.69 6.52 3.50
CA CYS A 40 3.75 5.53 4.02
C CYS A 40 4.45 4.41 4.79
N SER A 41 3.68 3.50 5.38
CA SER A 41 4.20 2.27 6.02
C SER A 41 5.23 2.47 7.14
N ASN A 42 5.33 3.66 7.74
CA ASN A 42 6.26 3.97 8.84
C ASN A 42 5.57 4.15 10.21
N GLY A 43 4.24 4.29 10.24
CA GLY A 43 3.45 4.43 11.47
C GLY A 43 2.96 3.09 12.02
N CYS A 44 1.67 2.79 11.83
CA CYS A 44 1.08 1.52 12.29
C CYS A 44 1.54 0.28 11.51
N ARG A 45 2.11 0.48 10.31
CA ARG A 45 2.58 -0.57 9.37
C ARG A 45 1.49 -1.55 8.88
N ILE A 46 0.21 -1.31 9.16
CA ILE A 46 -0.90 -2.16 8.69
C ILE A 46 -1.04 -2.11 7.17
N CYS A 47 -0.78 -0.95 6.56
CA CYS A 47 -0.83 -0.79 5.10
C CYS A 47 0.35 -1.46 4.38
N ALA A 48 1.44 -1.82 5.08
CA ALA A 48 2.66 -2.29 4.45
C ALA A 48 2.48 -3.51 3.52
N PRO A 49 1.82 -4.60 3.93
CA PRO A 49 1.56 -5.73 3.02
C PRO A 49 0.70 -5.35 1.81
N TYR A 50 -0.16 -4.35 1.94
CA TYR A 50 -0.97 -3.87 0.82
C TYR A 50 -0.15 -3.00 -0.12
N VAL A 51 0.69 -2.11 0.40
CA VAL A 51 1.59 -1.28 -0.41
C VAL A 51 2.59 -2.16 -1.17
N GLU A 52 3.09 -3.24 -0.57
CA GLU A 52 3.90 -4.24 -1.28
C GLU A 52 3.12 -4.81 -2.49
N MET A 53 1.84 -5.19 -2.31
CA MET A 53 0.99 -5.61 -3.42
C MET A 53 0.73 -4.50 -4.44
N VAL A 54 0.60 -3.24 -4.02
CA VAL A 54 0.43 -2.10 -4.94
C VAL A 54 1.65 -1.97 -5.85
N LEU A 55 2.85 -2.09 -5.29
CA LEU A 55 4.10 -2.02 -6.05
C LEU A 55 4.27 -3.22 -6.98
N GLU A 56 3.90 -4.42 -6.53
CA GLU A 56 4.04 -5.65 -7.32
C GLU A 56 2.99 -5.78 -8.43
N THR A 57 1.71 -5.50 -8.12
CA THR A 57 0.56 -5.79 -9.00
C THR A 57 -0.05 -4.54 -9.64
N GLY A 58 0.17 -3.37 -9.04
CA GLY A 58 -0.48 -2.13 -9.44
C GLY A 58 -1.94 -1.99 -9.00
N GLU A 59 -2.51 -2.95 -8.29
CA GLU A 59 -3.86 -2.83 -7.72
C GLU A 59 -3.87 -1.86 -6.53
N THR A 60 -4.96 -1.10 -6.37
CA THR A 60 -5.06 -0.02 -5.36
C THR A 60 -6.21 -0.22 -4.37
N ALA A 61 -6.92 -1.34 -4.45
CA ALA A 61 -7.98 -1.70 -3.51
C ALA A 61 -7.95 -3.20 -3.27
N PHE A 62 -8.01 -3.61 -2.01
CA PHE A 62 -7.88 -5.01 -1.62
C PHE A 62 -8.92 -5.40 -0.59
N GLU A 63 -9.32 -6.67 -0.58
CA GLU A 63 -10.05 -7.22 0.55
C GLU A 63 -9.17 -7.25 1.82
N PRO A 64 -9.77 -7.09 3.00
CA PRO A 64 -9.07 -7.31 4.26
C PRO A 64 -8.43 -8.72 4.29
N GLY A 65 -7.12 -8.77 4.47
CA GLY A 65 -6.35 -10.01 4.50
C GLY A 65 -5.97 -10.58 3.13
N ALA A 66 -6.21 -9.87 2.01
CA ALA A 66 -5.88 -10.32 0.66
C ALA A 66 -4.40 -10.77 0.52
N TYR A 67 -3.46 -10.07 1.16
CA TYR A 67 -2.05 -10.42 1.16
C TYR A 67 -1.79 -11.87 1.58
N TYR A 68 -2.38 -12.29 2.71
CA TYR A 68 -2.19 -13.64 3.23
C TYR A 68 -2.95 -14.70 2.42
N LYS A 69 -4.02 -14.31 1.70
CA LYS A 69 -4.72 -15.22 0.78
C LYS A 69 -3.89 -15.51 -0.47
N ARG A 70 -3.09 -14.55 -0.96
CA ARG A 70 -2.27 -14.68 -2.18
C ARG A 70 -0.96 -15.42 -1.99
N LYS A 71 -0.36 -15.32 -0.79
CA LYS A 71 0.88 -16.04 -0.43
C LYS A 71 0.67 -17.53 -0.10
N LYS A 72 -0.55 -18.05 -0.23
CA LYS A 72 -0.94 -19.42 0.11
C LYS A 72 -1.02 -20.30 -1.12
#